data_AF-A0A7X7UNB8-F1
#
_entry.id   AF-A0A7X7UNB8-F1
#
_cell.length_a   1.000
_cell.length_b   1.000
_cell.length_c   1.000
_cell.angle_alpha   90.00
_cell.angle_beta   90.00
_cell.angle_gamma   90.00
#
_symmetry.space_group_name_H-M   'P 1'
#
loop_
_entity.id
_entity.type
_entity.pdbx_description
1 polymer ?
#
loop_
_entity_poly.entity_id
_entity_poly.type
_entity_poly.pdbx_seq_one_letter_code
_entity_poly.pdbx_strand_id
1 'polypeptide(L)'
;MCGRFILVQKLEAIEKRFNVVANFDLPLTPNYNIAPGTYTPVVASDNPKVLQLMRFGMTPFWSKTDKFFINARAEGDHNPDDEPTYKGAKGIIEKPAFRKPIRSQRCLVIADAFIEGTVNEKLNKPFLIYLRNKVRPFAMAGIWDEWKNPGTGEILRSFAIITTVANELLRMLPHHRMPVILQPSQERRWLDPETPLSDITAMLRPFDSNLMNAYPLRPEIKSPKAQGRNLIEPIGSPLLPEEDYEVKSYLRREGMGNPRQHFTDAPPDEPISNF
;
A
#
# COMPACT_ATOMS: atom_id res chain seq x y z
N MET A 1 1.18 6.41 12.74
CA MET A 1 1.93 7.15 11.69
C MET A 1 2.33 6.10 10.69
N CYS A 2 1.95 6.26 9.41
CA CYS A 2 2.22 5.25 8.38
C CYS A 2 3.70 5.26 8.01
N GLY A 3 4.51 4.56 8.80
CA GLY A 3 5.96 4.53 8.70
C GLY A 3 6.53 3.20 8.22
N ARG A 4 5.70 2.19 7.99
CA ARG A 4 6.15 0.87 7.56
C ARG A 4 5.22 0.28 6.52
N PHE A 5 5.79 -0.29 5.47
CA PHE A 5 5.05 -1.06 4.48
C PHE A 5 5.90 -2.15 3.86
N ILE A 6 5.29 -2.99 3.05
CA ILE A 6 5.96 -4.12 2.41
C ILE A 6 5.81 -4.05 0.90
N LEU A 7 6.82 -4.53 0.19
CA LEU A 7 6.78 -4.77 -1.24
C LEU A 7 7.60 -6.01 -1.54
N VAL A 8 6.92 -7.10 -1.87
CA VAL A 8 7.50 -8.43 -2.10
C VAL A 8 7.22 -8.94 -3.52
N GLN A 9 6.43 -8.19 -4.30
CA GLN A 9 6.18 -8.53 -5.70
C GLN A 9 7.44 -8.52 -6.54
N LYS A 10 7.47 -9.43 -7.52
CA LYS A 10 8.46 -9.40 -8.59
C LYS A 10 8.24 -8.17 -9.45
N LEU A 11 9.31 -7.69 -10.08
CA LEU A 11 9.29 -6.51 -10.91
C LEU A 11 8.24 -6.62 -12.04
N GLU A 12 8.17 -7.78 -12.71
CA GLU A 12 7.27 -8.00 -13.85
C GLU A 12 5.79 -7.89 -13.45
N ALA A 13 5.46 -8.30 -12.21
CA ALA A 13 4.11 -8.17 -11.68
C ALA A 13 3.74 -6.70 -11.44
N ILE A 14 4.70 -5.88 -10.99
CA ILE A 14 4.52 -4.44 -10.79
C ILE A 14 4.38 -3.74 -12.14
N GLU A 15 5.29 -4.01 -13.09
CA GLU A 15 5.26 -3.46 -14.45
C GLU A 15 3.93 -3.74 -15.14
N LYS A 16 3.44 -5.00 -15.05
CA LYS A 16 2.14 -5.39 -15.59
C LYS A 16 0.97 -4.68 -14.89
N ARG A 17 1.00 -4.57 -13.56
CA ARG A 17 -0.11 -3.97 -12.77
C ARG A 17 -0.25 -2.47 -13.01
N PHE A 18 0.86 -1.75 -13.15
CA PHE A 18 0.88 -0.30 -13.30
C PHE A 18 1.11 0.17 -14.75
N ASN A 19 1.36 -0.75 -15.68
CA ASN A 19 1.66 -0.47 -17.09
C ASN A 19 2.85 0.50 -17.24
N VAL A 20 3.97 0.10 -16.63
CA VAL A 20 5.23 0.86 -16.53
C VAL A 20 6.42 -0.04 -16.80
N VAL A 21 7.59 0.55 -17.04
CA VAL A 21 8.88 -0.16 -17.20
C VAL A 21 9.87 0.33 -16.15
N ALA A 22 10.68 -0.55 -15.56
CA ALA A 22 11.76 -0.12 -14.67
C ALA A 22 12.84 0.68 -15.40
N ASN A 23 13.28 1.77 -14.78
CA ASN A 23 14.40 2.60 -15.25
C ASN A 23 15.61 2.49 -14.30
N PHE A 24 15.85 1.30 -13.75
CA PHE A 24 16.98 1.02 -12.86
C PHE A 24 17.55 -0.36 -13.18
N ASP A 25 18.88 -0.46 -13.19
CA ASP A 25 19.62 -1.68 -13.57
C ASP A 25 19.78 -2.68 -12.40
N LEU A 26 19.08 -2.46 -11.29
CA LEU A 26 19.18 -3.27 -10.08
C LEU A 26 17.97 -4.20 -9.93
N PRO A 27 18.18 -5.47 -9.53
CA PRO A 27 17.06 -6.36 -9.26
C PRO A 27 16.25 -5.83 -8.07
N LEU A 28 14.94 -5.71 -8.26
CA LEU A 28 14.02 -5.37 -7.17
C LEU A 28 13.96 -6.56 -6.21
N THR A 29 14.56 -6.41 -5.02
CA THR A 29 14.54 -7.44 -3.99
C THR A 29 13.28 -7.30 -3.11
N PRO A 30 12.64 -8.42 -2.73
CA PRO A 30 11.53 -8.38 -1.79
C PRO A 30 11.92 -7.73 -0.47
N ASN A 31 11.16 -6.72 -0.05
CA ASN A 31 11.36 -6.03 1.22
C ASN A 31 10.10 -6.15 2.08
N TYR A 32 10.24 -6.92 3.16
CA TYR A 32 9.17 -7.20 4.13
C TYR A 32 9.05 -6.11 5.20
N ASN A 33 9.85 -5.05 5.11
CA ASN A 33 10.00 -4.12 6.21
C ASN A 33 10.50 -2.72 5.77
N ILE A 34 9.89 -2.15 4.73
CA ILE A 34 10.27 -0.84 4.20
C ILE A 34 10.03 0.22 5.28
N ALA A 35 11.11 0.91 5.66
CA ALA A 35 11.13 1.95 6.68
C ALA A 35 11.66 3.28 6.11
N PRO A 36 11.48 4.42 6.79
CA PRO A 36 12.03 5.70 6.35
C PRO A 36 13.54 5.62 6.10
N GLY A 37 14.00 6.26 5.03
CA GLY A 37 15.36 6.18 4.51
C GLY A 37 15.56 5.10 3.44
N THR A 38 14.65 4.14 3.32
CA THR A 38 14.72 3.09 2.29
C THR A 38 14.41 3.67 0.91
N TYR A 39 15.19 3.29 -0.11
CA TYR A 39 14.84 3.54 -1.51
C TYR A 39 13.89 2.44 -2.00
N THR A 40 12.78 2.85 -2.61
CA THR A 40 11.73 1.93 -3.06
C THR A 40 11.13 2.44 -4.37
N PRO A 41 10.65 1.55 -5.25
CA PRO A 41 10.05 1.96 -6.51
C PRO A 41 8.74 2.71 -6.29
N VAL A 42 8.57 3.79 -7.04
CA VAL A 42 7.34 4.57 -7.16
C VAL A 42 7.07 4.88 -8.63
N VAL A 43 5.82 5.17 -8.99
CA VAL A 43 5.49 5.79 -10.28
C VAL A 43 5.25 7.28 -10.02
N ALA A 44 6.03 8.18 -10.62
CA ALA A 44 5.93 9.61 -10.36
C ALA A 44 5.35 10.39 -11.55
N SER A 45 4.74 11.54 -11.25
CA SER A 45 4.02 12.39 -12.20
C SER A 45 4.88 12.96 -13.33
N ASP A 46 6.18 13.09 -13.12
CA ASP A 46 7.13 13.58 -14.12
C ASP A 46 7.40 12.57 -15.24
N ASN A 47 7.35 11.28 -14.92
CA ASN A 47 7.42 10.21 -15.91
C ASN A 47 6.56 9.01 -15.46
N PRO A 48 5.24 9.05 -15.73
CA PRO A 48 4.28 8.06 -15.23
C PRO A 48 4.34 6.72 -16.00
N LYS A 49 5.30 6.57 -16.92
CA LYS A 49 5.54 5.34 -17.69
C LYS A 49 6.71 4.52 -17.17
N VAL A 50 7.44 5.03 -16.18
CA VAL A 50 8.60 4.34 -15.63
C VAL A 50 8.51 4.20 -14.11
N LEU A 51 9.06 3.09 -13.59
CA LEU A 51 9.32 2.94 -12.16
C LEU A 51 10.62 3.67 -11.82
N GLN A 52 10.55 4.47 -10.75
CA GLN A 52 11.63 5.32 -10.30
C GLN A 52 11.94 4.97 -8.85
N LEU A 53 13.23 4.85 -8.50
CA LEU A 53 13.63 4.67 -7.11
C LEU A 53 13.68 6.02 -6.41
N MET A 54 12.93 6.16 -5.32
CA MET A 54 12.95 7.36 -4.48
C MET A 54 13.12 6.97 -3.02
N ARG A 55 13.74 7.84 -2.24
CA ARG A 55 13.89 7.66 -0.79
C ARG A 55 12.57 7.91 -0.08
N PHE A 56 12.12 6.98 0.76
CA PHE A 56 10.99 7.19 1.65
C PHE A 56 11.39 8.15 2.79
N GLY A 57 10.77 9.32 2.88
CA GLY A 57 11.16 10.40 3.79
C GLY A 57 11.58 11.63 3.01
N MET A 58 10.60 12.48 2.71
CA MET A 58 10.73 13.62 1.81
C MET A 58 11.53 14.76 2.42
N THR A 59 12.38 15.36 1.59
CA THR A 59 13.05 16.64 1.84
C THR A 59 12.53 17.69 0.87
N PRO A 60 11.90 18.78 1.34
CA PRO A 60 11.43 19.85 0.47
C PRO A 60 12.60 20.56 -0.21
N PHE A 61 12.43 20.98 -1.46
CA PHE A 61 13.49 21.57 -2.29
C PHE A 61 14.18 22.79 -1.64
N TRP A 62 13.46 23.56 -0.82
CA TRP A 62 13.95 24.78 -0.17
C TRP A 62 14.69 24.52 1.15
N SER A 63 14.76 23.26 1.61
CA SER A 63 15.33 22.96 2.92
C SER A 63 16.83 23.21 2.97
N LYS A 64 17.31 23.73 4.10
CA LYS A 64 18.76 23.89 4.35
C LYS A 64 19.42 22.61 4.83
N THR A 65 18.64 21.66 5.32
CA THR A 65 19.12 20.38 5.86
C THR A 65 18.28 19.26 5.28
N ASP A 66 18.81 18.04 5.31
CA ASP A 66 18.02 16.87 5.01
C ASP A 66 16.83 16.77 5.98
N LYS A 67 15.62 16.52 5.45
CA LYS A 67 14.39 16.35 6.24
C LYS A 67 13.87 14.93 5.98
N PHE A 68 13.03 14.46 6.89
CA PHE A 68 12.45 13.12 6.81
C PHE A 68 10.94 13.21 6.99
N PHE A 69 10.26 13.96 6.13
CA PHE A 69 8.79 13.97 6.13
C PHE A 69 8.28 12.65 5.57
N ILE A 70 7.86 11.74 6.46
CA ILE A 70 7.36 10.42 6.08
C ILE A 70 5.87 10.45 5.73
N ASN A 71 5.10 11.31 6.39
CA ASN A 71 3.67 11.44 6.17
C ASN A 71 3.29 12.89 5.86
N ALA A 72 2.40 13.05 4.88
CA ALA A 72 1.72 14.31 4.57
C ALA A 72 0.24 14.17 4.99
N ARG A 73 -0.14 14.83 6.08
CA ARG A 73 -1.50 14.76 6.62
C ARG A 73 -2.46 15.55 5.72
N ALA A 74 -3.41 14.87 5.08
CA ALA A 74 -4.33 15.46 4.09
C ALA A 74 -5.13 16.64 4.67
N GLU A 75 -5.72 16.47 5.85
CA GLU A 75 -6.52 17.48 6.55
C GLU A 75 -5.66 18.64 7.09
N GLY A 76 -4.34 18.43 7.21
CA GLY A 76 -3.42 19.37 7.84
C GLY A 76 -3.83 19.76 9.26
N ASP A 77 -3.64 21.03 9.57
CA ASP A 77 -3.94 21.61 10.87
C ASP A 77 -5.46 21.87 11.05
N HIS A 78 -6.31 21.55 10.05
CA HIS A 78 -7.76 21.75 10.12
C HIS A 78 -8.55 20.63 10.80
N ASN A 79 -7.91 19.51 11.16
CA ASN A 79 -8.54 18.42 11.90
C ASN A 79 -7.66 18.00 13.09
N PRO A 80 -7.22 18.88 14.00
CA PRO A 80 -6.16 18.58 14.97
C PRO A 80 -6.36 17.25 15.73
N ASP A 81 -7.60 16.92 16.08
CA ASP A 81 -7.99 15.78 16.91
C ASP A 81 -8.23 14.45 16.15
N ASP A 82 -7.94 14.42 14.84
CA ASP A 82 -8.12 13.23 13.99
C ASP A 82 -9.58 12.73 13.93
N GLU A 83 -10.55 13.65 13.96
CA GLU A 83 -11.98 13.34 13.91
C GLU A 83 -12.33 12.48 12.68
N PRO A 84 -12.79 11.23 12.83
CA PRO A 84 -12.97 10.30 11.71
C PRO A 84 -14.03 10.75 10.70
N THR A 85 -14.96 11.60 11.12
CA THR A 85 -16.05 12.11 10.29
C THR A 85 -15.68 13.41 9.58
N TYR A 86 -14.44 13.89 9.73
CA TYR A 86 -13.98 15.14 9.14
C TYR A 86 -14.04 15.14 7.61
N LYS A 87 -14.83 16.08 7.07
CA LYS A 87 -14.99 16.30 5.61
C LYS A 87 -14.61 17.72 5.17
N GLY A 88 -13.97 18.48 6.04
CA GLY A 88 -13.59 19.87 5.78
C GLY A 88 -12.40 20.01 4.81
N ALA A 89 -11.84 21.22 4.80
CA ALA A 89 -10.73 21.60 3.92
C ALA A 89 -9.49 20.69 4.10
N LYS A 90 -8.74 20.50 3.01
CA LYS A 90 -7.51 19.70 3.02
C LYS A 90 -6.30 20.60 3.22
N GLY A 91 -5.84 20.78 4.46
CA GLY A 91 -4.74 21.69 4.81
C GLY A 91 -3.38 21.34 4.20
N ILE A 92 -3.23 20.15 3.60
CA ILE A 92 -2.06 19.79 2.79
C ILE A 92 -1.78 20.80 1.66
N ILE A 93 -2.80 21.49 1.15
CA ILE A 93 -2.66 22.48 0.06
C ILE A 93 -1.99 23.79 0.51
N GLU A 94 -1.92 24.03 1.82
CA GLU A 94 -1.38 25.24 2.44
C GLU A 94 0.01 24.97 3.06
N LYS A 95 0.26 23.74 3.52
CA LYS A 95 1.50 23.39 4.24
C LYS A 95 2.73 23.68 3.38
N PRO A 96 3.71 24.49 3.85
CA PRO A 96 4.86 24.89 3.03
C PRO A 96 5.65 23.75 2.40
N ALA A 97 5.76 22.61 3.10
CA ALA A 97 6.44 21.41 2.61
C ALA A 97 5.66 20.65 1.53
N PHE A 98 4.33 20.79 1.46
CA PHE A 98 3.46 19.91 0.65
C PHE A 98 2.63 20.66 -0.39
N ARG A 99 2.46 21.99 -0.25
CA ARG A 99 1.62 22.82 -1.14
C ARG A 99 2.04 22.75 -2.61
N LYS A 100 3.35 22.72 -2.90
CA LYS A 100 3.82 22.53 -4.29
C LYS A 100 3.68 21.07 -4.70
N PRO A 101 4.20 20.08 -3.94
CA PRO A 101 4.09 18.68 -4.33
C PRO A 101 2.66 18.17 -4.59
N ILE A 102 1.68 18.53 -3.77
CA ILE A 102 0.29 18.10 -3.99
C ILE A 102 -0.30 18.59 -5.32
N ARG A 103 0.23 19.69 -5.87
CA ARG A 103 -0.23 20.28 -7.14
C ARG A 103 0.43 19.65 -8.37
N SER A 104 1.68 19.20 -8.30
CA SER A 104 2.39 18.73 -9.49
C SER A 104 3.42 17.61 -9.29
N GLN A 105 3.84 17.31 -8.06
CA GLN A 105 4.86 16.30 -7.76
C GLN A 105 4.21 15.17 -6.96
N ARG A 106 3.28 14.47 -7.60
CA ARG A 106 2.53 13.34 -7.03
C ARG A 106 3.14 12.02 -7.50
N CYS A 107 3.04 10.98 -6.69
CA CYS A 107 3.49 9.64 -7.04
C CYS A 107 2.56 8.56 -6.50
N LEU A 108 2.62 7.37 -7.09
CA LEU A 108 2.05 6.14 -6.57
C LEU A 108 3.13 5.43 -5.76
N VAL A 109 2.90 5.31 -4.45
CA VAL A 109 3.76 4.50 -3.57
C VAL A 109 3.23 3.07 -3.61
N ILE A 110 4.03 2.17 -4.15
CA ILE A 110 3.62 0.79 -4.41
C ILE A 110 3.83 -0.05 -3.15
N ALA A 111 2.78 -0.77 -2.73
CA ALA A 111 2.84 -1.63 -1.57
C ALA A 111 1.96 -2.88 -1.73
N ASP A 112 2.33 -3.95 -1.03
CA ASP A 112 1.49 -5.14 -0.87
C ASP A 112 0.63 -5.10 0.38
N ALA A 113 1.12 -4.42 1.42
CA ALA A 113 0.46 -4.18 2.70
C ALA A 113 1.21 -3.07 3.44
N PHE A 114 0.60 -2.49 4.46
CA PHE A 114 1.26 -1.56 5.38
C PHE A 114 1.17 -2.05 6.82
N ILE A 115 2.04 -1.55 7.69
CA ILE A 115 2.14 -2.00 9.08
C ILE A 115 1.87 -0.82 10.00
N GLU A 116 0.98 -1.03 10.96
CA GLU A 116 0.66 -0.05 11.98
C GLU A 116 0.68 -0.67 13.37
N GLY A 117 0.99 0.17 14.36
CA GLY A 117 0.86 -0.17 15.76
C GLY A 117 -0.35 0.49 16.39
N THR A 118 -0.78 0.01 17.55
CA THR A 118 -1.82 0.70 18.33
C THR A 118 -1.32 2.08 18.78
N VAL A 119 -2.22 3.02 19.08
CA VAL A 119 -1.87 4.38 19.56
C VAL A 119 -0.95 4.31 20.79
N ASN A 120 -1.25 3.44 21.74
CA ASN A 120 -0.55 3.38 23.03
C ASN A 120 0.75 2.58 22.95
N GLU A 121 0.74 1.44 22.25
CA GLU A 121 1.87 0.50 22.26
C GLU A 121 2.77 0.66 21.04
N LYS A 122 2.35 1.40 20.03
CA LYS A 122 3.07 1.61 18.76
C LYS A 122 3.45 0.24 18.18
N LEU A 123 4.63 0.14 17.56
CA LEU A 123 5.15 -1.10 16.98
C LEU A 123 5.57 -2.16 18.03
N ASN A 124 5.30 -1.95 19.33
CA ASN A 124 5.37 -3.06 20.29
C ASN A 124 4.15 -4.00 20.17
N LYS A 125 3.07 -3.55 19.51
CA LYS A 125 1.92 -4.37 19.12
C LYS A 125 1.56 -4.11 17.66
N PRO A 126 2.38 -4.58 16.72
CA PRO A 126 2.22 -4.30 15.30
C PRO A 126 1.13 -5.18 14.68
N PHE A 127 0.47 -4.65 13.66
CA PHE A 127 -0.45 -5.36 12.79
C PHE A 127 -0.05 -5.13 11.36
N LEU A 128 -0.19 -6.17 10.53
CA LEU A 128 -0.12 -6.04 9.08
C LEU A 128 -1.52 -5.79 8.56
N ILE A 129 -1.68 -4.73 7.77
CA ILE A 129 -2.94 -4.32 7.16
C ILE A 129 -2.86 -4.50 5.66
N TYR A 130 -3.79 -5.29 5.10
CA TYR A 130 -3.81 -5.69 3.70
C TYR A 130 -5.19 -5.47 3.06
N LEU A 131 -5.23 -5.44 1.74
CA LEU A 131 -6.48 -5.45 0.99
C LEU A 131 -6.95 -6.89 0.78
N ARG A 132 -8.24 -7.13 0.99
CA ARG A 132 -8.89 -8.44 0.81
C ARG A 132 -8.81 -8.92 -0.64
N ASN A 133 -9.19 -10.18 -0.87
CA ASN A 133 -9.24 -10.79 -2.21
C ASN A 133 -7.88 -10.79 -2.94
N LYS A 134 -6.78 -10.83 -2.18
CA LYS A 134 -5.41 -10.83 -2.70
C LYS A 134 -5.11 -9.62 -3.60
N VAL A 135 -5.77 -8.47 -3.36
CA VAL A 135 -5.54 -7.23 -4.12
C VAL A 135 -4.19 -6.63 -3.72
N ARG A 136 -3.14 -7.04 -4.44
CA ARG A 136 -1.78 -6.54 -4.29
C ARG A 136 -0.96 -6.76 -5.58
N PRO A 137 -0.04 -5.87 -5.93
CA PRO A 137 0.26 -4.63 -5.22
C PRO A 137 -0.83 -3.57 -5.46
N PHE A 138 -0.97 -2.63 -4.53
CA PHE A 138 -1.83 -1.46 -4.62
C PHE A 138 -1.01 -0.17 -4.50
N ALA A 139 -1.64 0.97 -4.82
CA ALA A 139 -1.03 2.28 -4.74
C ALA A 139 -1.53 3.06 -3.52
N MET A 140 -0.61 3.56 -2.71
CA MET A 140 -0.87 4.65 -1.78
C MET A 140 -0.54 5.98 -2.47
N ALA A 141 -1.33 7.02 -2.18
CA ALA A 141 -1.09 8.36 -2.67
C ALA A 141 0.17 8.94 -2.02
N GLY A 142 1.17 9.24 -2.84
CA GLY A 142 2.41 9.89 -2.41
C GLY A 142 2.59 11.27 -3.04
N ILE A 143 3.41 12.08 -2.38
CA ILE A 143 3.98 13.29 -2.94
C ILE A 143 5.50 13.21 -2.85
N TRP A 144 6.20 13.80 -3.81
CA TRP A 144 7.64 13.78 -3.87
C TRP A 144 8.21 15.17 -4.09
N ASP A 145 9.49 15.32 -3.77
CA ASP A 145 10.24 16.52 -4.11
C ASP A 145 11.69 16.16 -4.45
N GLU A 146 12.35 17.08 -5.15
CA GLU A 146 13.76 17.01 -5.47
C GLU A 146 14.52 18.05 -4.66
N TRP A 147 15.44 17.59 -3.83
CA TRP A 147 16.25 18.44 -2.97
C TRP A 147 17.71 18.34 -3.35
N LYS A 148 18.34 19.48 -3.63
CA LYS A 148 19.77 19.58 -3.83
C LYS A 148 20.44 19.89 -2.49
N ASN A 149 21.28 18.99 -2.01
CA ASN A 149 22.01 19.18 -0.77
C ASN A 149 22.91 20.45 -0.87
N PRO A 150 22.72 21.47 -0.02
CA PRO A 150 23.49 22.71 -0.10
C PRO A 150 24.99 22.54 0.15
N GLY A 151 25.39 21.51 0.89
CA GLY A 151 26.79 21.23 1.22
C GLY A 151 27.51 20.38 0.16
N THR A 152 26.84 19.38 -0.41
CA THR A 152 27.47 18.42 -1.34
C THR A 152 27.07 18.63 -2.81
N GLY A 153 25.97 19.33 -3.07
CA GLY A 153 25.39 19.48 -4.41
C GLY A 153 24.65 18.25 -4.93
N GLU A 154 24.61 17.16 -4.15
CA GLU A 154 23.91 15.91 -4.48
C GLU A 154 22.40 16.13 -4.61
N ILE A 155 21.80 15.51 -5.63
CA ILE A 155 20.35 15.56 -5.87
C ILE A 155 19.70 14.35 -5.19
N LEU A 156 18.78 14.62 -4.28
CA LEU A 156 17.95 13.63 -3.61
C LEU A 156 16.51 13.73 -4.10
N ARG A 157 16.00 12.65 -4.68
CA ARG A 157 14.56 12.48 -4.92
C ARG A 157 13.95 11.65 -3.80
N SER A 158 12.94 12.21 -3.16
CA SER A 158 12.35 11.63 -1.96
C SER A 158 10.85 11.87 -1.89
N PHE A 159 10.12 10.99 -1.21
CA PHE A 159 8.66 11.05 -1.15
C PHE A 159 8.10 10.90 0.28
N ALA A 160 6.88 11.38 0.46
CA ALA A 160 6.07 11.22 1.66
C ALA A 160 4.74 10.54 1.28
N ILE A 161 4.22 9.69 2.16
CA ILE A 161 2.91 9.06 1.99
C ILE A 161 1.83 10.01 2.50
N ILE A 162 0.79 10.27 1.71
CA ILE A 162 -0.35 11.04 2.18
C ILE A 162 -1.19 10.16 3.11
N THR A 163 -1.53 10.70 4.27
CA THR A 163 -2.41 10.04 5.23
C THR A 163 -3.71 10.80 5.39
N THR A 164 -4.77 10.09 5.76
CA THR A 164 -6.09 10.62 6.14
C THR A 164 -6.53 9.98 7.46
N VAL A 165 -7.71 10.31 7.95
CA VAL A 165 -8.29 9.74 9.16
C VAL A 165 -8.52 8.22 9.01
N ALA A 166 -8.50 7.48 10.12
CA ALA A 166 -8.72 6.05 10.11
C ALA A 166 -10.18 5.69 9.74
N ASN A 167 -10.34 4.64 8.94
CA ASN A 167 -11.63 3.97 8.72
C ASN A 167 -12.00 3.06 9.92
N GLU A 168 -13.11 2.34 9.82
CA GLU A 168 -13.65 1.47 10.87
C GLU A 168 -12.64 0.40 11.30
N LEU A 169 -11.98 -0.25 10.34
CA LEU A 169 -10.99 -1.31 10.60
C LEU A 169 -9.81 -0.78 11.43
N LEU A 170 -9.21 0.35 11.04
CA LEU A 170 -8.07 0.90 11.78
C LEU A 170 -8.46 1.43 13.16
N ARG A 171 -9.74 1.81 13.37
CA ARG A 171 -10.24 2.14 14.71
C ARG A 171 -10.40 0.90 15.60
N MET A 172 -10.61 -0.29 15.03
CA MET A 172 -10.57 -1.57 15.78
C MET A 172 -9.15 -1.95 16.24
N LEU A 173 -8.11 -1.43 15.58
CA LEU A 173 -6.68 -1.52 15.94
C LEU A 173 -6.26 -0.49 17.02
N PRO A 174 -7.20 0.29 17.56
CA PRO A 174 -6.95 1.66 18.03
C PRO A 174 -5.84 2.45 17.31
N HIS A 175 -6.01 2.76 16.02
CA HIS A 175 -5.19 3.74 15.30
C HIS A 175 -6.06 4.87 14.70
N HIS A 176 -5.59 6.12 14.80
CA HIS A 176 -6.26 7.36 14.35
C HIS A 176 -6.18 7.69 12.85
N ARG A 177 -5.27 7.08 12.06
CA ARG A 177 -4.94 7.50 10.69
C ARG A 177 -4.59 6.30 9.82
N MET A 178 -4.64 6.52 8.52
CA MET A 178 -4.28 5.52 7.51
C MET A 178 -3.69 6.17 6.26
N PRO A 179 -2.96 5.44 5.41
CA PRO A 179 -2.56 5.98 4.13
C PRO A 179 -3.79 6.19 3.23
N VAL A 180 -3.76 7.21 2.38
CA VAL A 180 -4.73 7.33 1.29
C VAL A 180 -4.40 6.25 0.26
N ILE A 181 -5.29 5.27 0.09
CA ILE A 181 -5.15 4.20 -0.90
C ILE A 181 -5.96 4.59 -2.14
N LEU A 182 -5.32 4.56 -3.30
CA LEU A 182 -5.93 4.92 -4.57
C LEU A 182 -6.54 3.69 -5.24
N GLN A 183 -7.74 3.84 -5.78
CA GLN A 183 -8.30 2.84 -6.68
C GLN A 183 -7.59 2.89 -8.04
N PRO A 184 -7.52 1.76 -8.79
CA PRO A 184 -6.90 1.73 -10.12
C PRO A 184 -7.43 2.81 -11.08
N SER A 185 -8.74 3.11 -10.99
CA SER A 185 -9.40 4.14 -11.79
C SER A 185 -8.94 5.58 -11.48
N GLN A 186 -8.35 5.81 -10.31
CA GLN A 186 -7.87 7.12 -9.85
C GLN A 186 -6.39 7.34 -10.19
N GLU A 187 -5.60 6.28 -10.34
CA GLU A 187 -4.13 6.32 -10.49
C GLU A 187 -3.67 7.26 -11.61
N ARG A 188 -4.28 7.17 -12.80
CA ARG A 188 -3.92 8.04 -13.93
C ARG A 188 -4.19 9.52 -13.62
N ARG A 189 -5.37 9.82 -13.07
CA ARG A 189 -5.76 11.19 -12.72
C ARG A 189 -4.92 11.72 -11.56
N TRP A 190 -4.54 10.86 -10.62
CA TRP A 190 -3.58 11.20 -9.57
C TRP A 190 -2.22 11.61 -10.15
N LEU A 191 -1.72 10.93 -11.18
CA LEU A 191 -0.42 11.26 -11.75
C LEU A 191 -0.42 12.45 -12.72
N ASP A 192 -1.58 12.81 -13.28
CA ASP A 192 -1.71 13.87 -14.29
C ASP A 192 -1.59 15.27 -13.67
N PRO A 193 -0.50 16.04 -13.93
CA PRO A 193 -0.27 17.35 -13.33
C PRO A 193 -1.36 18.39 -13.68
N GLU A 194 -2.10 18.18 -14.76
CA GLU A 194 -3.19 19.08 -15.21
C GLU A 194 -4.51 18.80 -14.48
N THR A 195 -4.59 17.74 -13.67
CA THR A 195 -5.79 17.44 -12.89
C THR A 195 -6.10 18.59 -11.92
N PRO A 196 -7.34 19.12 -11.93
CA PRO A 196 -7.75 20.17 -10.99
C PRO A 196 -7.50 19.79 -9.54
N LEU A 197 -7.02 20.74 -8.74
CA LEU A 197 -6.71 20.50 -7.33
C LEU A 197 -7.94 20.04 -6.52
N SER A 198 -9.14 20.48 -6.91
CA SER A 198 -10.42 19.99 -6.35
C SER A 198 -10.57 18.48 -6.50
N ASP A 199 -10.21 17.93 -7.66
CA ASP A 199 -10.34 16.50 -7.94
C ASP A 199 -9.28 15.71 -7.17
N ILE A 200 -8.06 16.24 -7.09
CA ILE A 200 -6.97 15.65 -6.28
C ILE A 200 -7.37 15.58 -4.81
N THR A 201 -7.86 16.69 -4.24
CA THR A 201 -8.28 16.74 -2.84
C THR A 201 -9.51 15.88 -2.56
N ALA A 202 -10.40 15.70 -3.54
CA ALA A 202 -11.54 14.79 -3.44
C ALA A 202 -11.12 13.30 -3.31
N MET A 203 -9.94 12.92 -3.81
CA MET A 203 -9.38 11.56 -3.64
C MET A 203 -8.81 11.32 -2.24
N LEU A 204 -8.53 12.36 -1.46
CA LEU A 204 -7.89 12.25 -0.13
C LEU A 204 -8.89 11.86 0.96
N ARG A 205 -9.38 10.61 0.88
CA ARG A 205 -10.40 10.04 1.78
C ARG A 205 -9.96 8.67 2.30
N PRO A 206 -10.49 8.24 3.47
CA PRO A 206 -10.25 6.89 3.98
C PRO A 206 -10.70 5.83 2.98
N PHE A 207 -9.95 4.74 2.89
CA PHE A 207 -10.32 3.60 2.05
C PHE A 207 -11.45 2.79 2.71
N ASP A 208 -12.26 2.09 1.90
CA ASP A 208 -13.36 1.27 2.40
C ASP A 208 -12.84 0.14 3.30
N SER A 209 -13.29 0.14 4.55
CA SER A 209 -12.89 -0.84 5.57
C SER A 209 -13.31 -2.26 5.22
N ASN A 210 -14.39 -2.44 4.44
CA ASN A 210 -14.87 -3.75 4.00
C ASN A 210 -13.95 -4.43 2.98
N LEU A 211 -13.06 -3.67 2.35
CA LEU A 211 -12.08 -4.17 1.39
C LEU A 211 -10.72 -4.44 2.02
N MET A 212 -10.62 -4.33 3.35
CA MET A 212 -9.38 -4.43 4.11
C MET A 212 -9.51 -5.45 5.23
N ASN A 213 -8.37 -5.91 5.73
CA ASN A 213 -8.28 -6.62 6.98
C ASN A 213 -6.89 -6.46 7.58
N ALA A 214 -6.70 -6.95 8.80
CA ALA A 214 -5.43 -6.92 9.49
C ALA A 214 -5.22 -8.13 10.39
N TYR A 215 -3.97 -8.53 10.61
CA TYR A 215 -3.61 -9.56 11.60
C TYR A 215 -2.40 -9.11 12.44
N PRO A 216 -2.28 -9.57 13.70
CA PRO A 216 -1.18 -9.18 14.56
C PRO A 216 0.14 -9.82 14.12
N LEU A 217 1.23 -9.06 14.28
CA LEU A 217 2.60 -9.45 14.00
C LEU A 217 3.44 -9.50 15.28
N ARG A 218 4.62 -10.11 15.18
CA ARG A 218 5.61 -10.03 16.24
C ARG A 218 6.31 -8.64 16.28
N PRO A 219 6.74 -8.14 17.45
CA PRO A 219 7.32 -6.80 17.60
C PRO A 219 8.69 -6.57 16.93
N GLU A 220 9.37 -7.61 16.47
CA GLU A 220 10.69 -7.59 15.83
C GLU A 220 10.69 -6.64 14.61
N ILE A 221 9.53 -6.51 13.97
CA ILE A 221 9.34 -5.58 12.85
C ILE A 221 9.62 -4.13 13.25
N LYS A 222 9.55 -3.76 14.54
CA LYS A 222 9.94 -2.43 15.05
C LYS A 222 11.36 -2.04 14.63
N SER A 223 12.29 -3.00 14.55
CA SER A 223 13.66 -2.74 14.10
C SER A 223 13.69 -2.44 12.59
N PRO A 224 14.20 -1.29 12.14
CA PRO A 224 14.41 -0.99 10.71
C PRO A 224 15.36 -1.97 10.01
N LYS A 225 16.24 -2.62 10.78
CA LYS A 225 17.24 -3.58 10.26
C LYS A 225 16.70 -5.00 10.12
N ALA A 226 15.53 -5.29 10.71
CA ALA A 226 14.94 -6.61 10.59
C ALA A 226 14.51 -6.86 9.14
N GLN A 227 14.89 -8.02 8.60
CA GLN A 227 14.59 -8.45 7.24
C GLN A 227 14.05 -9.87 7.26
N GLY A 228 13.35 -10.27 6.19
CA GLY A 228 12.91 -11.64 5.97
C GLY A 228 11.40 -11.84 6.05
N ARG A 229 10.95 -12.95 5.43
CA ARG A 229 9.53 -13.31 5.33
C ARG A 229 8.89 -13.62 6.69
N ASN A 230 9.68 -14.11 7.64
CA ASN A 230 9.23 -14.40 8.99
C ASN A 230 8.68 -13.18 9.74
N LEU A 231 8.99 -11.96 9.30
CA LEU A 231 8.48 -10.72 9.92
C LEU A 231 6.99 -10.49 9.69
N ILE A 232 6.43 -11.10 8.64
CA ILE A 232 5.01 -10.96 8.29
C ILE A 232 4.21 -12.21 8.65
N GLU A 233 4.77 -13.14 9.41
CA GLU A 233 4.04 -14.30 9.89
C GLU A 233 3.02 -13.87 10.96
N PRO A 234 1.73 -14.24 10.81
CA PRO A 234 0.71 -13.91 11.79
C PRO A 234 0.98 -14.61 13.13
N ILE A 235 0.75 -13.91 14.24
CA ILE A 235 0.78 -14.50 15.60
C ILE A 235 -0.60 -14.72 16.21
N GLY A 236 -1.65 -14.44 15.45
CA GLY A 236 -3.03 -14.57 15.87
C GLY A 236 -3.96 -14.43 14.69
N SER A 237 -5.25 -14.63 14.92
CA SER A 237 -6.28 -14.52 13.90
C SER A 237 -6.40 -13.10 13.33
N PRO A 238 -6.86 -12.95 12.07
CA PRO A 238 -7.24 -11.65 11.53
C PRO A 238 -8.33 -10.98 12.38
N LEU A 239 -8.40 -9.64 12.32
CA LEU A 239 -9.35 -8.82 13.08
C LEU A 239 -10.80 -9.07 12.67
N LEU A 240 -11.02 -9.32 11.38
CA LEU A 240 -12.32 -9.67 10.84
C LEU A 240 -12.25 -11.09 10.24
N PRO A 241 -13.32 -11.90 10.35
CA PRO A 241 -13.37 -13.19 9.68
C PRO A 241 -13.17 -13.06 8.16
N GLU A 242 -12.46 -14.03 7.58
CA GLU A 242 -12.31 -14.23 6.15
C GLU A 242 -12.67 -15.68 5.85
N GLU A 243 -13.67 -15.88 4.99
CA GLU A 243 -14.01 -17.20 4.47
C GLU A 243 -13.28 -17.38 3.14
N ASP A 244 -12.33 -18.31 3.10
CA ASP A 244 -11.71 -18.74 1.85
C ASP A 244 -12.65 -19.75 1.16
N TYR A 245 -13.37 -19.30 0.13
CA TYR A 245 -14.15 -20.20 -0.71
C TYR A 245 -13.22 -20.92 -1.70
N GLU A 246 -13.00 -22.22 -1.51
CA GLU A 246 -12.46 -23.08 -2.57
C GLU A 246 -13.60 -23.49 -3.52
N VAL A 247 -13.68 -22.86 -4.69
CA VAL A 247 -14.58 -23.33 -5.76
C VAL A 247 -13.96 -24.59 -6.37
N LYS A 248 -14.42 -25.77 -5.92
CA LYS A 248 -14.09 -27.05 -6.55
C LYS A 248 -15.08 -27.31 -7.69
N SER A 249 -14.62 -27.17 -8.93
CA SER A 249 -15.38 -27.62 -10.10
C SER A 249 -15.10 -29.10 -10.36
N TYR A 250 -16.13 -29.93 -10.30
CA TYR A 250 -16.07 -31.33 -10.73
C TYR A 250 -16.66 -31.45 -12.13
N LEU A 251 -15.89 -32.03 -13.06
CA LEU A 251 -16.37 -32.45 -14.37
C LEU A 251 -17.17 -33.75 -14.17
N ARG A 252 -18.50 -33.64 -14.10
CA ARG A 252 -19.36 -34.82 -14.16
C ARG A 252 -19.45 -35.28 -15.61
N ARG A 253 -18.87 -36.43 -15.95
CA ARG A 253 -19.10 -37.09 -17.25
C ARG A 253 -20.51 -37.65 -17.25
N GLU A 254 -21.45 -36.92 -17.85
CA GLU A 254 -22.74 -37.51 -18.23
C GLU A 254 -22.54 -38.26 -19.55
N GLY A 255 -22.23 -39.55 -19.45
CA GLY A 255 -22.26 -40.43 -20.60
C GLY A 255 -23.72 -40.71 -20.98
N MET A 256 -24.11 -40.50 -22.23
CA MET A 256 -25.32 -41.11 -22.78
C MET A 256 -25.07 -42.62 -22.92
N GLY A 257 -25.25 -43.35 -21.81
CA GLY A 257 -25.17 -44.80 -21.79
C GLY A 257 -26.30 -45.41 -22.61
N ASN A 258 -25.92 -46.11 -23.68
CA ASN A 258 -26.76 -47.06 -24.40
C ASN A 258 -27.35 -48.08 -23.38
N PRO A 259 -28.66 -48.41 -23.35
CA PRO A 259 -29.31 -49.11 -22.23
C PRO A 259 -29.04 -50.62 -22.22
N ARG A 260 -27.80 -51.06 -22.43
CA ARG A 260 -27.37 -52.45 -22.35
C ARG A 260 -25.93 -52.58 -21.86
N GLN A 261 -25.70 -52.20 -20.61
CA GLN A 261 -24.58 -52.75 -19.83
C GLN A 261 -24.92 -52.61 -18.34
N HIS A 262 -25.05 -53.75 -17.66
CA HIS A 262 -25.11 -53.78 -16.20
C HIS A 262 -23.76 -53.34 -15.65
N PHE A 263 -23.72 -52.15 -15.06
CA PHE A 263 -22.65 -51.75 -14.17
C PHE A 263 -23.14 -51.96 -12.74
N THR A 264 -22.43 -52.78 -11.99
CA THR A 264 -22.60 -52.92 -10.55
C THR A 264 -22.20 -51.60 -9.89
N ASP A 265 -23.09 -51.04 -9.07
CA ASP A 265 -22.85 -49.85 -8.27
C ASP A 265 -21.68 -50.08 -7.31
N ALA A 266 -20.49 -49.60 -7.68
CA ALA A 266 -19.40 -49.40 -6.73
C ALA A 266 -19.51 -47.96 -6.17
N PRO A 267 -19.49 -47.77 -4.84
CA PRO A 267 -19.58 -46.44 -4.24
C PRO A 267 -18.35 -45.59 -4.62
N PRO A 268 -18.51 -44.29 -4.85
CA PRO A 268 -17.42 -43.42 -5.29
C PRO A 268 -16.63 -42.92 -4.09
N ASP A 269 -15.74 -43.76 -3.54
CA ASP A 269 -14.74 -43.31 -2.60
C ASP A 269 -13.39 -43.90 -2.97
N GLU A 270 -12.63 -43.17 -3.80
CA GLU A 270 -11.18 -43.03 -3.64
C GLU A 270 -10.66 -41.90 -4.54
N PRO A 271 -9.88 -40.94 -4.01
CA PRO A 271 -9.25 -39.91 -4.81
C PRO A 271 -8.16 -40.52 -5.68
N ILE A 272 -8.24 -40.30 -6.99
CA ILE A 272 -7.15 -40.62 -7.92
C ILE A 272 -6.01 -39.65 -7.62
N SER A 273 -4.99 -40.11 -6.91
CA SER A 273 -3.68 -39.49 -6.91
C SER A 273 -3.07 -39.71 -8.30
N ASN A 274 -2.62 -38.64 -8.96
CA ASN A 274 -1.51 -38.67 -9.91
C ASN A 274 -1.13 -37.26 -10.39
N PHE A 275 0.13 -36.91 -10.10
CA PHE A 275 0.98 -35.79 -10.55
C PHE A 275 0.76 -34.40 -9.96
#